data_AF-A0A1B1AGZ4-F1
#
_entry.id   AF-A0A1B1AGZ4-F1
#
_cell.length_a   1.000
_cell.length_b   1.000
_cell.length_c   1.000
_cell.angle_alpha   90.00
_cell.angle_beta   90.00
_cell.angle_gamma   90.00
#
_symmetry.space_group_name_H-M   'P 1'
#
loop_
_entity.id
_entity.type
_entity.pdbx_description
1 polymer ?
#
loop_
_entity_poly.entity_id
_entity_poly.type
_entity_poly.pdbx_seq_one_letter_code
_entity_poly.pdbx_strand_id
1 'polypeptide(L)'
;MRNMLLIICLLATSCTAPQQSMESGAAVALDACSARTSRTITGAEMPVYVATAYAVGPDCTNVAVLLVVRLRDDVRHVDAINARDGLASSIDNAAQLQDFLRDWLAPRAASLTSAQLPPWSPDSEETTQLTTDENGNFFTPAVGRAWYARVRAMDVPLLCYARVQGNLTCYAFVNSGLEKIGAYEHED
;
A
#
# COMPACT_ATOMS: atom_id res chain seq x y z
N MET A 1 41.79 54.97 6.91
CA MET A 1 42.20 54.32 5.66
C MET A 1 40.98 53.63 5.08
N ARG A 2 40.60 54.04 3.86
CA ARG A 2 39.44 53.55 3.08
C ARG A 2 39.77 52.17 2.51
N ASN A 3 38.85 51.20 2.58
CA ASN A 3 38.80 50.00 1.73
C ASN A 3 37.31 49.59 1.64
N MET A 4 36.55 50.12 0.67
CA MET A 4 36.41 49.65 -0.72
C MET A 4 35.58 48.37 -0.82
N LEU A 5 34.26 48.59 -0.96
CA LEU A 5 33.25 47.62 -1.39
C LEU A 5 33.63 47.03 -2.75
N LEU A 6 33.47 45.71 -2.90
CA LEU A 6 33.39 45.05 -4.20
C LEU A 6 31.98 44.41 -4.30
N ILE A 7 31.12 45.03 -5.11
CA ILE A 7 29.80 44.51 -5.49
C ILE A 7 30.00 43.69 -6.77
N ILE A 8 29.75 42.38 -6.70
CA ILE A 8 29.76 41.49 -7.86
C ILE A 8 28.31 41.28 -8.29
N CYS A 9 27.91 41.94 -9.38
CA CYS A 9 26.65 41.66 -10.09
C CYS A 9 26.82 40.38 -10.92
N LEU A 10 26.23 39.26 -10.47
CA LEU A 10 25.99 38.11 -11.34
C LEU A 10 24.73 38.36 -12.18
N LEU A 11 24.93 38.42 -13.51
CA LEU A 11 23.86 38.39 -14.50
C LEU A 11 23.30 36.96 -14.58
N ALA A 12 22.07 36.77 -14.10
CA ALA A 12 21.34 35.52 -14.28
C ALA A 12 20.73 35.50 -15.70
N THR A 13 21.35 34.72 -16.59
CA THR A 13 20.77 34.32 -17.88
C THR A 13 19.56 33.43 -17.61
N SER A 14 18.36 33.97 -17.84
CA SER A 14 17.11 33.24 -17.81
C SER A 14 17.04 32.28 -19.01
N CYS A 15 17.33 31.00 -18.79
CA CYS A 15 16.96 29.94 -19.73
C CYS A 15 15.43 29.78 -19.71
N THR A 16 14.76 30.39 -20.69
CA THR A 16 13.35 30.12 -20.98
C THR A 16 13.26 28.73 -21.61
N ALA A 17 12.76 27.76 -20.85
CA ALA A 17 12.47 26.44 -21.38
C ALA A 17 11.30 26.53 -22.39
N PRO A 18 11.35 25.82 -23.53
CA PRO A 18 10.24 25.79 -24.46
C PRO A 18 9.03 25.12 -23.80
N GLN A 19 7.96 25.90 -23.69
CA GLN A 19 6.67 25.47 -23.19
C GLN A 19 6.05 24.55 -24.26
N GLN A 20 6.31 23.25 -24.16
CA GLN A 20 5.62 22.25 -24.96
C GLN A 20 4.16 22.23 -24.53
N SER A 21 3.32 22.90 -25.31
CA SER A 21 1.88 22.72 -25.31
C SER A 21 1.63 21.25 -25.60
N MET A 22 1.35 20.47 -24.54
CA MET A 22 0.78 19.15 -24.71
C MET A 22 -0.59 19.38 -25.36
N GLU A 23 -0.63 19.19 -26.68
CA GLU A 23 -1.87 19.01 -27.42
C GLU A 23 -2.67 17.95 -26.67
N SER A 24 -3.82 18.40 -26.17
CA SER A 24 -4.86 17.57 -25.60
C SER A 24 -5.32 16.60 -26.68
N GLY A 25 -4.63 15.46 -26.77
CA GLY A 25 -5.06 14.33 -27.58
C GLY A 25 -6.51 14.03 -27.22
N ALA A 26 -7.35 13.95 -28.25
CA ALA A 26 -8.78 13.69 -28.12
C ALA A 26 -9.01 12.58 -27.09
N ALA A 27 -9.75 12.91 -26.03
CA ALA A 27 -10.25 11.93 -25.09
C ALA A 27 -11.14 10.98 -25.89
N VAL A 28 -10.59 9.84 -26.30
CA VAL A 28 -11.40 8.67 -26.56
C VAL A 28 -12.04 8.39 -25.21
N ALA A 29 -13.32 8.76 -25.07
CA ALA A 29 -14.17 8.30 -24.00
C ALA A 29 -14.37 6.80 -24.21
N LEU A 30 -13.31 6.03 -23.97
CA LEU A 30 -13.48 4.69 -23.44
C LEU A 30 -14.25 4.90 -22.14
N ASP A 31 -15.27 4.09 -21.88
CA ASP A 31 -15.95 4.00 -20.59
C ASP A 31 -14.96 3.45 -19.53
N ALA A 32 -13.84 4.13 -19.37
CA ALA A 32 -12.71 3.73 -18.58
C ALA A 32 -13.17 3.76 -17.13
N CYS A 33 -13.23 2.58 -16.52
CA CYS A 33 -13.58 2.46 -15.13
C CYS A 33 -12.36 2.83 -14.30
N SER A 34 -12.51 3.88 -13.48
CA SER A 34 -11.47 4.29 -12.55
C SER A 34 -12.06 4.63 -11.19
N ALA A 35 -11.32 4.27 -10.15
CA ALA A 35 -11.64 4.59 -8.77
C ALA A 35 -10.36 4.81 -7.98
N ARG A 36 -10.47 5.57 -6.90
CA ARG A 36 -9.33 5.88 -6.04
C ARG A 36 -9.80 6.07 -4.61
N THR A 37 -9.11 5.45 -3.67
CA THR A 37 -9.27 5.73 -2.25
C THR A 37 -7.92 5.87 -1.57
N SER A 38 -7.88 6.56 -0.44
CA SER A 38 -6.66 6.70 0.34
C SER A 38 -6.96 6.62 1.82
N ARG A 39 -5.99 6.12 2.57
CA ARG A 39 -6.02 6.03 4.01
C ARG A 39 -4.69 6.49 4.57
N THR A 40 -4.77 7.29 5.62
CA THR A 40 -3.62 7.65 6.44
C THR A 40 -3.36 6.54 7.46
N ILE A 41 -2.10 6.18 7.63
CA ILE A 41 -1.64 5.19 8.61
C ILE A 41 -0.71 5.89 9.57
N THR A 42 -1.06 5.84 10.85
CA THR A 42 -0.39 6.53 11.95
C THR A 42 -0.16 5.58 13.12
N GLY A 43 0.81 5.90 13.97
CA GLY A 43 1.12 5.21 15.21
C GLY A 43 1.90 6.15 16.13
N ALA A 44 2.00 5.81 17.41
CA ALA A 44 2.48 6.74 18.44
C ALA A 44 3.89 7.30 18.17
N GLU A 45 4.77 6.52 17.53
CA GLU A 45 6.17 6.88 17.30
C GLU A 45 6.62 6.68 15.83
N MET A 46 5.67 6.61 14.89
CA MET A 46 5.97 6.38 13.48
C MET A 46 5.66 7.61 12.62
N PRO A 47 6.39 7.80 11.50
CA PRO A 47 6.01 8.82 10.56
C PRO A 47 4.66 8.47 9.90
N VAL A 48 3.98 9.50 9.38
CA VAL A 48 2.69 9.34 8.72
C VAL A 48 2.86 8.73 7.34
N TYR A 49 2.21 7.59 7.11
CA TYR A 49 2.13 6.97 5.79
C TYR A 49 0.77 7.23 5.15
N VAL A 50 0.76 7.23 3.82
CA VAL A 50 -0.47 7.25 3.03
C VAL A 50 -0.48 6.01 2.16
N ALA A 51 -1.47 5.14 2.38
CA ALA A 51 -1.79 4.08 1.45
C ALA A 51 -2.87 4.60 0.49
N THR A 52 -2.65 4.44 -0.81
CA THR A 52 -3.61 4.80 -1.85
C THR A 52 -3.86 3.58 -2.71
N ALA A 53 -5.13 3.20 -2.84
CA ALA A 53 -5.56 2.22 -3.80
C ALA A 53 -6.11 2.93 -5.05
N TYR A 54 -5.67 2.47 -6.20
CA TYR A 54 -6.14 2.89 -7.51
C TYR A 54 -6.76 1.68 -8.20
N ALA A 55 -7.84 1.88 -8.93
CA ALA A 55 -8.32 0.92 -9.90
C ALA A 55 -8.45 1.62 -11.24
N VAL A 56 -7.92 1.00 -12.30
CA VAL A 56 -7.99 1.52 -13.67
C VAL A 56 -8.17 0.35 -14.64
N GLY A 57 -9.11 0.49 -15.57
CA GLY A 57 -9.32 -0.47 -16.65
C GLY A 57 -10.18 0.10 -17.77
N PRO A 58 -10.25 -0.61 -18.91
CA PRO A 58 -11.14 -0.23 -20.01
C PRO A 58 -12.63 -0.35 -19.66
N ASP A 59 -12.98 -1.16 -18.66
CA ASP A 59 -14.30 -1.31 -18.06
C ASP A 59 -14.16 -1.81 -16.61
N CYS A 60 -15.25 -1.85 -15.83
CA CYS A 60 -15.21 -2.20 -14.40
C CYS A 60 -14.95 -3.70 -14.14
N THR A 61 -15.16 -4.55 -15.15
CA THR A 61 -14.90 -5.99 -15.11
C THR A 61 -13.43 -6.31 -15.46
N ASN A 62 -12.68 -5.36 -16.03
CA ASN A 62 -11.30 -5.50 -16.50
C ASN A 62 -10.36 -4.49 -15.82
N VAL A 63 -10.50 -4.27 -14.51
CA VAL A 63 -9.65 -3.31 -13.79
C VAL A 63 -8.41 -3.96 -13.19
N ALA A 64 -7.28 -3.26 -13.29
CA ALA A 64 -6.11 -3.50 -12.47
C ALA A 64 -6.23 -2.66 -11.20
N VAL A 65 -6.00 -3.27 -10.04
CA VAL A 65 -5.93 -2.57 -8.75
C VAL A 65 -4.47 -2.41 -8.36
N LEU A 66 -4.06 -1.19 -8.03
CA LEU A 66 -2.73 -0.86 -7.54
C LEU A 66 -2.84 -0.30 -6.11
N LEU A 67 -2.06 -0.86 -5.20
CA LEU A 67 -1.80 -0.27 -3.89
C LEU A 67 -0.45 0.44 -3.93
N VAL A 68 -0.44 1.70 -3.53
CA VAL A 68 0.79 2.48 -3.37
C VAL A 68 0.85 2.98 -1.93
N VAL A 69 1.93 2.64 -1.22
CA VAL A 69 2.19 3.16 0.13
C VAL A 69 3.32 4.16 0.04
N ARG A 70 3.08 5.36 0.56
CA ARG A 70 4.05 6.46 0.57
C ARG A 70 4.39 6.91 1.97
N LEU A 71 5.63 7.34 2.14
CA LEU A 71 6.07 8.15 3.26
C LEU A 71 6.41 9.52 2.70
N ARG A 72 5.59 10.54 2.99
CA ARG A 72 5.62 11.83 2.27
C ARG A 72 5.47 11.57 0.76
N ASP A 73 6.40 12.05 -0.06
CA ASP A 73 6.37 11.85 -1.53
C ASP A 73 7.07 10.56 -1.98
N ASP A 74 7.81 9.89 -1.09
CA ASP A 74 8.58 8.69 -1.41
C ASP A 74 7.69 7.45 -1.47
N VAL A 75 7.74 6.72 -2.58
CA VAL A 75 7.09 5.41 -2.72
C VAL A 75 7.87 4.39 -1.90
N ARG A 76 7.19 3.77 -0.92
CA ARG A 76 7.75 2.75 -0.03
C ARG A 76 7.33 1.35 -0.43
N HIS A 77 6.15 1.23 -1.04
CA HIS A 77 5.62 -0.04 -1.50
C HIS A 77 4.66 0.16 -2.66
N VAL A 78 4.69 -0.79 -3.60
CA VAL A 78 3.71 -0.91 -4.67
C VAL A 78 3.32 -2.37 -4.76
N ASP A 79 2.02 -2.63 -4.79
CA ASP A 79 1.48 -3.93 -5.14
C ASP A 79 0.43 -3.76 -6.24
N ALA A 80 0.32 -4.77 -7.09
CA ALA A 80 -0.67 -4.83 -8.15
C ALA A 80 -1.41 -6.16 -8.07
N ILE A 81 -2.71 -6.10 -8.32
CA ILE A 81 -3.61 -7.24 -8.33
C ILE A 81 -4.59 -7.05 -9.48
N ASN A 82 -4.83 -8.14 -10.22
CA ASN A 82 -5.89 -8.16 -11.20
C ASN A 82 -7.21 -8.37 -10.46
N ALA A 83 -8.19 -7.49 -10.68
CA ALA A 83 -9.45 -7.57 -9.96
C ALA A 83 -10.27 -8.81 -10.35
N ARG A 84 -10.02 -9.38 -11.55
CA ARG A 84 -10.63 -10.62 -12.04
C ARG A 84 -10.24 -11.85 -11.23
N ASP A 85 -9.12 -11.82 -10.53
CA ASP A 85 -8.60 -12.96 -9.78
C ASP A 85 -9.32 -13.14 -8.42
N GLY A 86 -10.62 -12.83 -8.35
CA GLY A 86 -11.49 -13.11 -7.21
C GLY A 86 -11.76 -11.94 -6.26
N LEU A 87 -11.32 -10.71 -6.59
CA LEU A 87 -11.60 -9.53 -5.75
C LEU A 87 -12.80 -8.70 -6.24
N ALA A 88 -13.10 -8.73 -7.55
CA ALA A 88 -14.08 -7.85 -8.18
C ALA A 88 -15.00 -8.56 -9.18
N SER A 89 -15.21 -9.87 -9.05
CA SER A 89 -16.03 -10.64 -10.00
C SER A 89 -17.49 -10.15 -10.12
N SER A 90 -17.96 -9.34 -9.17
CA SER A 90 -19.30 -8.73 -9.12
C SER A 90 -19.32 -7.20 -9.28
N ILE A 91 -18.20 -6.57 -9.68
CA ILE A 91 -18.13 -5.10 -9.83
C ILE A 91 -18.46 -4.71 -11.26
N ASP A 92 -19.63 -4.10 -11.43
CA ASP A 92 -20.18 -3.74 -12.75
C ASP A 92 -20.13 -2.24 -13.04
N ASN A 93 -19.85 -1.40 -12.03
CA ASN A 93 -19.80 0.05 -12.21
C ASN A 93 -18.80 0.74 -11.28
N ALA A 94 -18.49 2.00 -11.59
CA ALA A 94 -17.47 2.78 -10.88
C ALA A 94 -17.83 3.05 -9.40
N ALA A 95 -19.11 3.13 -9.05
CA ALA A 95 -19.53 3.32 -7.66
C ALA A 95 -19.25 2.07 -6.82
N GLN A 96 -19.59 0.89 -7.33
CA GLN A 96 -19.24 -0.39 -6.70
C GLN A 96 -17.72 -0.57 -6.60
N LEU A 97 -16.97 -0.14 -7.62
CA LEU A 97 -15.51 -0.20 -7.59
C LEU A 97 -14.93 0.71 -6.50
N GLN A 98 -15.48 1.92 -6.35
CA GLN A 98 -15.07 2.85 -5.31
C GLN A 98 -15.38 2.33 -3.90
N ASP A 99 -16.55 1.71 -3.72
CA ASP A 99 -16.94 1.07 -2.47
C ASP A 99 -16.02 -0.11 -2.15
N PHE A 100 -15.78 -0.98 -3.13
CA PHE A 100 -14.82 -2.07 -3.01
C PHE A 100 -13.44 -1.57 -2.59
N LEU A 101 -12.88 -0.54 -3.24
CA LEU A 101 -11.56 -0.03 -2.88
C LEU A 101 -11.54 0.52 -1.45
N ARG A 102 -12.61 1.22 -1.05
CA ARG A 102 -12.74 1.76 0.31
C ARG A 102 -12.73 0.63 1.33
N ASP A 103 -13.50 -0.43 1.10
CA ASP A 103 -13.60 -1.58 2.00
C ASP A 103 -12.30 -2.39 1.99
N TRP A 104 -11.67 -2.52 0.83
CA TRP A 104 -10.39 -3.21 0.65
C TRP A 104 -9.24 -2.54 1.42
N LEU A 105 -9.21 -1.20 1.44
CA LEU A 105 -8.21 -0.41 2.16
C LEU A 105 -8.61 -0.10 3.61
N ALA A 106 -9.86 -0.41 3.99
CA ALA A 106 -10.35 -0.18 5.34
C ALA A 106 -9.54 -1.02 6.34
N PRO A 107 -9.30 -0.48 7.54
CA PRO A 107 -8.75 -1.28 8.62
C PRO A 107 -9.72 -2.42 8.96
N ARG A 108 -9.25 -3.68 8.91
CA ARG A 108 -10.02 -4.82 9.43
C ARG A 108 -10.31 -4.70 10.94
N ALA A 109 -9.45 -4.00 11.67
CA ALA A 109 -9.68 -3.53 13.04
C ALA A 109 -9.09 -2.11 13.18
N ALA A 110 -9.79 -1.21 13.89
CA ALA A 110 -9.49 0.22 13.96
C ALA A 110 -8.03 0.57 14.35
N SER A 111 -7.33 -0.36 15.00
CA SER A 111 -5.93 -0.23 15.41
C SER A 111 -5.21 -1.58 15.34
N LEU A 112 -5.16 -2.22 14.17
CA LEU A 112 -4.40 -3.47 14.04
C LEU A 112 -2.90 -3.20 14.23
N THR A 113 -2.33 -3.71 15.32
CA THR A 113 -0.89 -3.64 15.62
C THR A 113 -0.25 -5.01 15.58
N SER A 114 1.08 -5.05 15.51
CA SER A 114 1.83 -6.29 15.49
C SER A 114 1.73 -7.07 16.82
N ALA A 115 1.44 -6.41 17.94
CA ALA A 115 1.22 -7.10 19.21
C ALA A 115 -0.01 -8.01 19.19
N GLN A 116 -1.00 -7.69 18.36
CA GLN A 116 -2.24 -8.44 18.21
C GLN A 116 -2.10 -9.66 17.28
N LEU A 117 -0.97 -9.80 16.59
CA LEU A 117 -0.66 -11.04 15.87
C LEU A 117 -0.61 -12.19 16.88
N PRO A 118 -1.00 -13.42 16.52
CA PRO A 118 -0.87 -14.59 17.39
C PRO A 118 0.60 -14.97 17.57
N PRO A 119 0.94 -15.67 18.66
CA PRO A 119 2.28 -16.23 18.82
C PRO A 119 2.59 -17.26 17.71
N TRP A 120 3.88 -17.43 17.40
CA TRP A 120 4.34 -18.46 16.48
C TRP A 120 4.20 -19.84 17.14
N SER A 121 3.56 -20.80 16.46
CA SER A 121 3.34 -22.16 17.00
C SER A 121 4.67 -22.90 17.21
N PRO A 122 4.92 -23.52 18.38
CA PRO A 122 6.14 -24.29 18.57
C PRO A 122 6.23 -25.53 17.65
N ASP A 123 5.08 -26.02 17.18
CA ASP A 123 4.96 -27.22 16.34
C ASP A 123 5.04 -26.92 14.83
N SER A 124 5.15 -25.64 14.44
CA SER A 124 5.33 -25.26 13.04
C SER A 124 6.80 -25.16 12.67
N GLU A 125 7.17 -25.80 11.55
CA GLU A 125 8.51 -25.69 11.00
C GLU A 125 8.82 -24.22 10.63
N GLU A 126 10.09 -23.83 10.65
CA GLU A 126 10.55 -22.43 10.56
C GLU A 126 10.06 -21.69 9.30
N THR A 127 9.65 -22.44 8.27
CA THR A 127 9.18 -21.95 6.98
C THR A 127 7.69 -22.18 6.71
N THR A 128 7.00 -22.94 7.56
CA THR A 128 5.71 -23.53 7.20
C THR A 128 4.78 -23.48 8.39
N GLN A 129 3.70 -22.71 8.26
CA GLN A 129 2.65 -22.43 9.24
C GLN A 129 2.97 -21.31 10.25
N LEU A 130 2.45 -20.12 9.96
CA LEU A 130 1.45 -19.64 10.91
C LEU A 130 0.16 -20.34 10.43
N THR A 131 -0.76 -20.80 11.25
CA THR A 131 -2.18 -20.89 10.82
C THR A 131 -2.89 -19.97 11.77
N THR A 132 -4.08 -19.49 11.45
CA THR A 132 -5.28 -20.15 12.00
C THR A 132 -6.53 -19.59 11.33
N ASP A 133 -7.51 -20.47 11.40
CA ASP A 133 -8.87 -20.45 10.90
C ASP A 133 -9.75 -19.27 11.37
N GLU A 134 -11.05 -19.48 11.16
CA GLU A 134 -12.24 -18.64 11.31
C GLU A 134 -12.31 -17.71 12.55
N ASN A 135 -11.39 -17.84 13.50
CA ASN A 135 -11.28 -17.07 14.74
C ASN A 135 -9.96 -16.27 14.92
N GLY A 136 -9.14 -16.11 13.86
CA GLY A 136 -8.25 -14.95 13.75
C GLY A 136 -6.75 -15.21 13.75
N ASN A 137 -6.19 -15.78 12.68
CA ASN A 137 -4.74 -16.05 12.65
C ASN A 137 -4.13 -16.22 11.21
N PHE A 138 -2.82 -16.44 11.12
CA PHE A 138 -1.91 -16.03 10.00
C PHE A 138 -1.39 -17.22 9.18
N PHE A 139 -0.88 -17.08 7.93
CA PHE A 139 -0.08 -18.13 7.23
C PHE A 139 1.22 -17.63 6.59
N THR A 140 2.17 -18.57 6.48
CA THR A 140 3.63 -18.49 6.21
C THR A 140 4.22 -17.09 6.04
N PRO A 141 5.14 -16.68 6.93
CA PRO A 141 5.93 -15.52 6.63
C PRO A 141 7.08 -15.85 5.68
N ALA A 142 7.39 -14.92 4.77
CA ALA A 142 8.69 -14.84 4.12
C ALA A 142 9.83 -14.48 5.11
N VAL A 143 9.62 -14.69 6.41
CA VAL A 143 10.47 -14.22 7.52
C VAL A 143 10.69 -15.35 8.52
N GLY A 144 11.84 -15.35 9.19
CA GLY A 144 12.10 -16.34 10.24
C GLY A 144 11.34 -16.06 11.53
N ARG A 145 11.13 -17.10 12.35
CA ARG A 145 10.48 -17.06 13.67
C ARG A 145 11.01 -15.95 14.58
N ALA A 146 12.33 -15.76 14.60
CA ALA A 146 12.97 -14.73 15.42
C ALA A 146 12.60 -13.31 14.97
N TRP A 147 12.46 -13.07 13.67
CA TRP A 147 11.99 -11.77 13.15
C TRP A 147 10.53 -11.54 13.51
N TYR A 148 9.68 -12.53 13.29
CA TYR A 148 8.25 -12.42 13.63
C TYR A 148 8.03 -12.10 15.11
N ALA A 149 8.70 -12.81 16.02
CA ALA A 149 8.62 -12.56 17.45
C ALA A 149 9.08 -11.13 17.82
N ARG A 150 10.14 -10.64 17.17
CA ARG A 150 10.62 -9.26 17.35
C ARG A 150 9.57 -8.24 16.89
N VAL A 151 8.97 -8.43 15.72
CA VAL A 151 7.93 -7.53 15.20
C VAL A 151 6.73 -7.48 16.12
N ARG A 152 6.27 -8.63 16.63
CA ARG A 152 5.20 -8.66 17.63
C ARG A 152 5.52 -7.84 18.87
N ALA A 153 6.75 -7.96 19.37
CA ALA A 153 7.18 -7.26 20.57
C ALA A 153 7.32 -5.73 20.37
N MET A 154 7.45 -5.25 19.13
CA MET A 154 7.56 -3.82 18.83
C MET A 154 6.21 -3.08 18.82
N ASP A 155 5.08 -3.79 18.83
CA ASP A 155 3.72 -3.19 18.80
C ASP A 155 3.52 -2.10 17.72
N VAL A 156 4.03 -2.37 16.51
CA VAL A 156 3.97 -1.43 15.39
C VAL A 156 2.66 -1.60 14.61
N PRO A 157 2.14 -0.54 13.97
CA PRO A 157 0.96 -0.67 13.13
C PRO A 157 1.15 -1.65 11.97
N LEU A 158 0.03 -2.21 11.52
CA LEU A 158 -0.02 -3.12 10.38
C LEU A 158 -0.89 -2.55 9.24
N LEU A 159 -0.46 -2.82 8.01
CA LEU A 159 -1.28 -2.71 6.80
C LEU A 159 -1.58 -4.11 6.28
N CYS A 160 -2.82 -4.55 6.46
CA CYS A 160 -3.29 -5.84 5.95
C CYS A 160 -4.38 -5.61 4.91
N TYR A 161 -4.28 -6.27 3.77
CA TYR A 161 -5.28 -6.21 2.69
C TYR A 161 -5.43 -7.57 1.99
N ALA A 162 -6.64 -7.89 1.56
CA ALA A 162 -6.90 -9.14 0.84
C ALA A 162 -6.23 -9.09 -0.54
N ARG A 163 -5.63 -10.19 -0.98
CA ARG A 163 -5.31 -10.44 -2.37
C ARG A 163 -6.34 -11.41 -2.93
N VAL A 164 -6.05 -11.89 -4.12
CA VAL A 164 -6.78 -12.89 -4.88
C VAL A 164 -7.05 -14.15 -4.04
N GLN A 165 -8.20 -14.79 -4.25
CA GLN A 165 -8.58 -16.08 -3.62
C GLN A 165 -8.52 -16.10 -2.09
N GLY A 166 -8.89 -14.98 -1.46
CA GLY A 166 -8.93 -14.87 -0.01
C GLY A 166 -7.59 -14.51 0.62
N ASN A 167 -6.49 -14.42 -0.12
CA ASN A 167 -5.13 -14.32 0.43
C ASN A 167 -4.83 -12.99 1.13
N LEU A 168 -4.92 -12.87 2.45
CA LEU A 168 -4.54 -11.65 3.18
C LEU A 168 -3.03 -11.42 3.15
N THR A 169 -2.55 -10.28 2.67
CA THR A 169 -1.14 -9.86 2.82
C THR A 169 -1.03 -8.78 3.88
N CYS A 170 -0.07 -8.94 4.79
CA CYS A 170 0.19 -7.98 5.87
C CYS A 170 1.61 -7.42 5.83
N TYR A 171 1.72 -6.13 6.12
CA TYR A 171 2.97 -5.40 6.27
C TYR A 171 3.04 -4.71 7.64
N ALA A 172 4.21 -4.77 8.27
CA ALA A 172 4.52 -4.03 9.48
C ALA A 172 5.34 -2.77 9.17
N PHE A 173 5.06 -1.68 9.88
CA PHE A 173 5.80 -0.43 9.76
C PHE A 173 6.96 -0.41 10.77
N VAL A 174 8.16 -0.83 10.35
CA VAL A 174 9.34 -0.97 11.22
C VAL A 174 10.45 -0.04 10.75
N ASN A 175 11.06 0.75 11.65
CA ASN A 175 12.20 1.64 11.35
C ASN A 175 12.00 2.54 10.11
N SER A 176 10.81 3.10 9.94
CA SER A 176 10.41 3.85 8.74
C SER A 176 10.36 3.03 7.43
N GLY A 177 10.52 1.72 7.50
CA GLY A 177 10.33 0.75 6.42
C GLY A 177 8.94 0.10 6.44
N LEU A 178 8.65 -0.62 5.35
CA LEU A 178 7.46 -1.46 5.22
C LEU A 178 7.92 -2.90 5.01
N GLU A 179 7.70 -3.76 6.00
CA GLU A 179 8.20 -5.14 5.97
C GLU A 179 7.05 -6.14 5.89
N LYS A 180 7.09 -7.04 4.91
CA LYS A 180 6.08 -8.08 4.75
C LYS A 180 6.18 -9.08 5.91
N ILE A 181 5.07 -9.36 6.58
CA ILE A 181 5.02 -10.26 7.74
C ILE A 181 4.23 -11.55 7.51
N GLY A 182 3.54 -11.70 6.36
CA GLY A 182 2.82 -12.93 6.02
C GLY A 182 1.85 -12.78 4.85
N ALA A 183 1.39 -13.93 4.33
CA ALA A 183 0.32 -14.05 3.35
C ALA A 183 -0.60 -15.24 3.71
N TYR A 184 -1.91 -15.04 3.74
CA TYR A 184 -2.93 -16.08 3.96
C TYR A 184 -3.35 -16.76 2.65
N GLU A 185 -3.96 -17.95 2.72
CA GLU A 185 -4.70 -18.62 1.64
C GLU A 185 -6.01 -19.19 2.22
N HIS A 186 -7.15 -18.83 1.62
CA HIS A 186 -8.45 -19.40 2.01
C HIS A 186 -8.61 -20.73 1.31
N GLU A 187 -8.50 -21.85 2.02
CA GLU A 187 -9.00 -23.13 1.52
C GLU A 187 -10.53 -23.11 1.71
N ASP A 188 -11.25 -23.00 0.60
CA ASP A 188 -12.70 -23.22 0.50
C ASP A 188 -13.07 -24.70 0.75
#